data_AF-A0A2R4BJA1-F1
#
_entry.id   AF-A0A2R4BJA1-F1
#
_cell.length_a   1.000
_cell.length_b   1.000
_cell.length_c   1.000
_cell.angle_alpha   90.00
_cell.angle_beta   90.00
_cell.angle_gamma   90.00
#
_symmetry.space_group_name_H-M   'P 1'
#
loop_
_entity.id
_entity.type
_entity.pdbx_description
1 polymer ?
#
loop_
_entity_poly.entity_id
_entity_poly.type
_entity_poly.pdbx_seq_one_letter_code
_entity_poly.pdbx_strand_id
1 'polypeptide(L)'
;MRRPGIFLEVARMRAPGVEYKILVQGQTHFRCERLHAEISTGECARRWQGATLRKHERLVSCQRCPIGAIHAQPESPPVAQNGTTPAPAPVKSSLCIRCGRPATRLIWGELCPSCSNREVEWRRGANGRGTAPILYKPIRLWRVGVVDRDGRVGWQKFSGQNFGEALARAVRAGYRLQGDRPGEPTWNAGAGRFEYRDDAGRVLLELEVDGRIEFVAVDHLRVGEVPASVTMPQMLVTPEEAAELLPVWLSDEELDQVGTDWRQVDLGCRSCRAGVLHARRRGGALECRCSAACC
;
A
#
# COMPACT_ATOMS: atom_id res chain seq x y z
N MET A 1 -65.23 11.03 2.30
CA MET A 1 -64.25 11.35 1.25
C MET A 1 -62.87 11.52 1.89
N ARG A 2 -62.02 10.49 1.83
CA ARG A 2 -60.63 10.53 2.31
C ARG A 2 -59.74 11.00 1.16
N ARG A 3 -58.94 12.06 1.37
CA ARG A 3 -57.92 12.50 0.41
C ARG A 3 -56.86 11.40 0.27
N PRO A 4 -56.44 11.02 -0.95
CA PRO A 4 -55.29 10.14 -1.12
C PRO A 4 -54.03 10.92 -0.73
N GLY A 5 -53.27 10.39 0.24
CA GLY A 5 -51.93 10.86 0.54
C GLY A 5 -51.02 10.53 -0.63
N ILE A 6 -50.66 11.55 -1.40
CA ILE A 6 -49.56 11.48 -2.36
C ILE A 6 -48.29 11.40 -1.51
N PHE A 7 -47.80 10.19 -1.27
CA PHE A 7 -46.44 9.97 -0.78
C PHE A 7 -45.51 10.33 -1.94
N LEU A 8 -45.01 11.57 -1.93
CA LEU A 8 -43.94 12.00 -2.82
C LEU A 8 -42.72 11.10 -2.55
N GLU A 9 -42.45 10.24 -3.51
CA GLU A 9 -41.23 9.45 -3.60
C GLU A 9 -40.05 10.44 -3.68
N VAL A 10 -39.28 10.56 -2.59
CA VAL A 10 -38.13 11.47 -2.53
C VAL A 10 -37.04 10.92 -3.46
N ALA A 11 -37.02 11.41 -4.70
CA ALA A 11 -36.03 11.09 -5.71
C ALA A 11 -34.66 11.70 -5.35
N ARG A 12 -33.97 11.09 -4.38
CA ARG A 12 -32.59 11.48 -4.03
C ARG A 12 -31.67 11.26 -5.24
N MET A 13 -30.82 12.25 -5.52
CA MET A 13 -29.92 12.25 -6.69
C MET A 13 -29.12 10.95 -6.79
N ARG A 14 -29.17 10.32 -7.97
CA ARG A 14 -28.44 9.08 -8.28
C ARG A 14 -27.19 9.42 -9.07
N ALA A 15 -26.02 9.09 -8.53
CA ALA A 15 -24.75 9.18 -9.25
C ALA A 15 -24.71 8.19 -10.44
N PRO A 16 -24.20 8.59 -11.61
CA PRO A 16 -24.05 7.71 -12.78
C PRO A 16 -23.18 6.49 -12.49
N GLY A 17 -23.54 5.34 -13.06
CA GLY A 17 -22.78 4.09 -12.93
C GLY A 17 -22.82 3.44 -11.54
N VAL A 18 -23.75 3.87 -10.68
CA VAL A 18 -23.96 3.29 -9.34
C VAL A 18 -25.31 2.59 -9.31
N GLU A 19 -25.32 1.33 -8.88
CA GLU A 19 -26.55 0.57 -8.65
C GLU A 19 -27.16 0.93 -7.30
N TYR A 20 -28.48 1.20 -7.31
CA TYR A 20 -29.23 1.60 -6.13
C TYR A 20 -30.31 0.57 -5.80
N LYS A 21 -30.50 0.32 -4.52
CA LYS A 21 -31.57 -0.53 -3.99
C LYS A 21 -32.25 0.11 -2.79
N ILE A 22 -33.48 -0.32 -2.51
CA ILE A 22 -34.25 0.14 -1.35
C ILE A 22 -34.21 -0.98 -0.32
N LEU A 23 -33.38 -0.83 0.72
CA LEU A 23 -33.34 -1.76 1.86
C LEU A 23 -34.32 -1.35 2.96
N VAL A 24 -34.57 -0.05 3.10
CA VAL A 24 -35.50 0.54 4.08
C VAL A 24 -36.42 1.50 3.33
N GLN A 25 -37.73 1.43 3.58
CA GLN A 25 -38.69 2.32 2.94
C GLN A 25 -38.31 3.79 3.13
N GLY A 26 -38.33 4.57 2.04
CA GLY A 26 -37.93 5.97 2.04
C GLY A 26 -36.41 6.23 2.04
N GLN A 27 -35.57 5.20 1.98
CA GLN A 27 -34.11 5.35 1.91
C GLN A 27 -33.49 4.56 0.75
N THR A 28 -32.83 5.29 -0.14
CA THR A 28 -32.01 4.69 -1.20
C THR A 28 -30.65 4.28 -0.64
N HIS A 29 -30.26 3.04 -0.90
CA HIS A 29 -28.99 2.44 -0.51
C HIS A 29 -28.18 2.08 -1.76
N PHE A 30 -26.86 2.05 -1.61
CA PHE A 30 -25.95 1.55 -2.63
C PHE A 30 -24.74 0.89 -1.97
N ARG A 31 -24.03 0.07 -2.74
CA ARG A 31 -22.75 -0.51 -2.31
C ARG A 31 -21.66 0.54 -2.50
N CYS A 32 -21.18 1.15 -1.42
CA CYS A 32 -20.08 2.09 -1.49
C CYS A 32 -18.75 1.34 -1.57
N GLU A 33 -18.12 1.36 -2.74
CA GLU A 33 -16.83 0.69 -2.96
C GLU A 33 -15.75 1.21 -2.01
N ARG A 34 -15.63 2.53 -1.84
CA ARG A 34 -14.63 3.17 -0.96
C ARG A 34 -14.75 2.79 0.52
N LEU A 35 -15.95 2.41 0.97
CA LEU A 35 -16.20 2.03 2.37
C LEU A 35 -16.44 0.53 2.54
N HIS A 36 -16.46 -0.23 1.43
CA HIS A 36 -16.81 -1.64 1.40
C HIS A 36 -18.12 -1.97 2.16
N ALA A 37 -19.08 -1.04 2.14
CA ALA A 37 -20.28 -1.10 2.96
C ALA A 37 -21.51 -0.71 2.15
N GLU A 38 -22.66 -1.29 2.50
CA GLU A 38 -23.95 -0.81 2.03
C GLU A 38 -24.37 0.40 2.87
N ILE A 39 -24.55 1.55 2.23
CA ILE A 39 -24.87 2.80 2.92
C ILE A 39 -26.01 3.51 2.21
N SER A 40 -26.78 4.29 2.98
CA SER A 40 -27.79 5.16 2.39
C SER A 40 -27.13 6.37 1.70
N THR A 41 -27.81 6.92 0.70
CA THR A 41 -27.38 8.16 0.02
C THR A 41 -27.22 9.33 1.01
N GLY A 42 -28.08 9.40 2.03
CA GLY A 42 -28.00 10.40 3.10
C GLY A 42 -26.75 10.24 3.97
N GLU A 43 -26.39 9.01 4.34
CA GLU A 43 -25.16 8.75 5.10
C GLU A 43 -23.90 9.04 4.25
N CYS A 44 -23.93 8.73 2.96
CA CYS A 44 -22.87 9.09 2.02
C CYS A 44 -22.67 10.61 1.95
N ALA A 45 -23.76 11.37 1.76
CA ALA A 45 -23.77 12.83 1.74
C ALA A 45 -23.18 13.41 3.03
N ARG A 46 -23.64 12.94 4.19
CA ARG A 46 -23.18 13.39 5.51
C ARG A 46 -21.69 13.13 5.71
N ARG A 47 -21.20 11.95 5.29
CA ARG A 47 -19.78 11.59 5.36
C ARG A 47 -18.92 12.47 4.45
N TRP A 48 -19.39 12.75 3.23
CA TRP A 48 -18.71 13.65 2.31
C TRP A 48 -18.65 15.08 2.86
N GLN A 49 -19.77 15.62 3.34
CA GLN A 49 -19.84 16.94 3.96
C GLN A 49 -18.91 17.02 5.18
N GLY A 50 -18.91 16.00 6.04
CA GLY A 50 -17.99 15.91 7.19
C GLY A 50 -16.52 15.85 6.79
N ALA A 51 -16.19 15.18 5.67
CA ALA A 51 -14.83 15.13 5.13
C ALA A 51 -14.38 16.51 4.62
N THR A 52 -15.28 17.24 3.96
CA THR A 52 -15.04 18.58 3.41
C THR A 52 -14.89 19.63 4.52
N LEU A 53 -15.75 19.58 5.55
CA LEU A 53 -15.82 20.61 6.58
C LEU A 53 -14.85 20.39 7.75
N ARG A 54 -14.63 19.14 8.19
CA ARG A 54 -13.96 18.88 9.47
C ARG A 54 -12.62 18.14 9.38
N LYS A 55 -12.11 17.87 8.17
CA LYS A 55 -10.84 17.14 7.92
C LYS A 55 -10.61 15.94 8.87
N HIS A 56 -11.68 15.25 9.27
CA HIS A 56 -11.57 14.12 10.18
C HIS A 56 -10.87 12.96 9.46
N GLU A 57 -9.82 12.39 10.06
CA GLU A 57 -9.05 11.27 9.51
C GLU A 57 -9.94 10.08 9.11
N ARG A 58 -10.98 9.78 9.89
CA ARG A 58 -11.95 8.70 9.60
C ARG A 58 -12.78 8.91 8.31
N LEU A 59 -12.81 10.14 7.79
CA LEU A 59 -13.59 10.53 6.61
C LEU A 59 -12.69 10.78 5.39
N VAL A 60 -11.38 10.47 5.47
CA VAL A 60 -10.42 10.77 4.40
C VAL A 60 -10.79 10.09 3.08
N SER A 61 -11.34 8.87 3.12
CA SER A 61 -11.82 8.15 1.94
C SER A 61 -13.01 8.83 1.27
N CYS A 62 -13.79 9.62 2.01
CA CYS A 62 -14.92 10.39 1.49
C CYS A 62 -14.50 11.77 0.96
N GLN A 63 -13.26 12.21 1.22
CA GLN A 63 -12.78 13.50 0.77
C GLN A 63 -12.73 13.56 -0.77
N ARG A 64 -13.36 14.59 -1.35
CA ARG A 64 -13.47 14.78 -2.82
C ARG A 64 -14.06 13.57 -3.56
N CYS A 65 -14.88 12.75 -2.90
CA CYS A 65 -15.58 11.65 -3.58
C CYS A 65 -16.64 12.23 -4.55
N PRO A 66 -16.63 11.87 -5.86
CA PRO A 66 -17.60 12.39 -6.81
C PRO A 66 -19.03 11.91 -6.50
N ILE A 67 -19.19 10.64 -6.10
CA ILE A 67 -20.49 10.08 -5.66
C ILE A 67 -21.00 10.85 -4.44
N GLY A 68 -20.13 11.08 -3.44
CA GLY A 68 -20.47 11.83 -2.24
C GLY A 68 -20.83 13.28 -2.52
N ALA A 69 -20.19 13.92 -3.52
CA ALA A 69 -20.51 15.27 -3.95
C ALA A 69 -21.92 15.34 -4.57
N ILE A 70 -22.27 14.39 -5.44
CA ILE A 70 -23.62 14.29 -6.05
C ILE A 70 -24.68 14.06 -4.97
N HIS A 71 -24.43 13.12 -4.04
CA HIS A 71 -25.37 12.85 -2.94
C HIS A 71 -25.52 14.03 -1.97
N ALA A 72 -24.53 14.93 -1.89
CA ALA A 72 -24.54 16.10 -1.02
C ALA A 72 -25.15 17.36 -1.65
N GLN A 73 -25.51 17.35 -2.94
CA GLN A 73 -26.18 18.47 -3.59
C GLN A 73 -27.62 18.61 -3.10
N PRO A 74 -28.09 19.83 -2.80
CA PRO A 74 -29.51 20.08 -2.52
C PRO A 74 -30.35 19.85 -3.79
N GLU A 75 -31.58 19.36 -3.62
CA GLU A 75 -32.51 19.05 -4.71
C GLU A 75 -32.86 20.31 -5.52
N SER A 76 -32.16 20.53 -6.62
CA SER A 76 -32.49 21.52 -7.64
C SER A 76 -32.15 20.94 -9.01
N PRO A 77 -32.94 21.22 -10.06
CA PRO A 77 -32.80 20.54 -11.35
C PRO A 77 -31.43 20.84 -11.99
N PRO A 78 -30.86 19.88 -12.73
CA PRO A 78 -29.52 20.03 -13.27
C PRO A 78 -29.51 21.09 -14.37
N VAL A 79 -28.85 22.21 -14.12
CA VAL A 79 -28.33 23.04 -15.21
C VAL A 79 -27.19 22.23 -15.83
N ALA A 80 -27.34 21.89 -17.10
CA ALA A 80 -26.32 21.21 -17.89
C ALA A 80 -25.00 21.99 -17.81
N GLN A 81 -24.05 21.50 -17.00
CA GLN A 81 -22.67 21.94 -17.08
C GLN A 81 -21.96 21.05 -18.11
N ASN A 82 -22.16 21.39 -19.37
CA ASN A 82 -21.17 21.13 -20.41
C ASN A 82 -19.94 21.97 -20.06
N GLY A 83 -18.94 21.31 -19.46
CA GLY A 83 -17.71 21.98 -19.09
C GLY A 83 -16.82 20.98 -18.39
N THR A 84 -15.91 20.41 -19.17
CA THR A 84 -14.73 19.66 -18.74
C THR A 84 -14.12 20.34 -17.51
N THR A 85 -14.55 19.94 -16.33
CA THR A 85 -13.97 20.43 -15.08
C THR A 85 -12.64 19.71 -14.99
N PRO A 86 -11.48 20.41 -14.97
CA PRO A 86 -10.22 19.76 -14.73
C PRO A 86 -10.37 19.01 -13.41
N ALA A 87 -10.13 17.69 -13.42
CA ALA A 87 -10.16 16.90 -12.21
C ALA A 87 -9.32 17.65 -11.16
N PRO A 88 -9.88 17.98 -9.98
CA PRO A 88 -9.13 18.74 -8.99
C PRO A 88 -7.87 17.94 -8.69
N ALA A 89 -6.71 18.54 -8.97
CA ALA A 89 -5.41 17.91 -8.85
C ALA A 89 -5.36 17.10 -7.56
N PRO A 90 -4.94 15.81 -7.61
CA PRO A 90 -4.93 14.98 -6.43
C PRO A 90 -4.14 15.74 -5.37
N VAL A 91 -4.76 15.99 -4.21
CA VAL A 91 -3.95 16.27 -3.02
C VAL A 91 -2.95 15.13 -3.01
N LYS A 92 -1.65 15.44 -2.94
CA LYS A 92 -0.63 14.45 -2.62
C LYS A 92 -0.98 13.93 -1.22
N SER A 93 -1.99 13.07 -1.13
CA SER A 93 -2.30 12.31 0.07
C SER A 93 -1.06 11.46 0.23
N SER A 94 -0.20 11.89 1.13
CA SER A 94 1.05 11.22 1.40
C SER A 94 0.66 9.85 1.94
N LEU A 95 0.86 8.82 1.11
CA LEU A 95 0.49 7.46 1.42
C LEU A 95 1.42 6.95 2.53
N CYS A 96 0.86 6.26 3.51
CA CYS A 96 1.65 5.58 4.53
C CYS A 96 2.49 4.50 3.88
N ILE A 97 3.81 4.53 4.05
CA ILE A 97 4.71 3.52 3.43
C ILE A 97 4.56 2.12 4.02
N ARG A 98 3.89 1.99 5.18
CA ARG A 98 3.69 0.70 5.86
C ARG A 98 2.38 0.02 5.46
N CYS A 99 1.29 0.77 5.41
CA CYS A 99 -0.04 0.22 5.12
C CYS A 99 -0.63 0.70 3.78
N GLY A 100 0.06 1.58 3.06
CA GLY A 100 -0.38 2.17 1.79
C GLY A 100 -1.54 3.17 1.89
N ARG A 101 -2.23 3.25 3.04
CA ARG A 101 -3.44 4.07 3.17
C ARG A 101 -3.15 5.56 3.04
N PRO A 102 -4.04 6.33 2.38
CA PRO A 102 -3.98 7.78 2.42
C PRO A 102 -4.21 8.26 3.86
N ALA A 103 -3.46 9.29 4.26
CA ALA A 103 -3.61 9.94 5.55
C ALA A 103 -3.65 11.47 5.36
N THR A 104 -4.38 12.16 6.23
CA THR A 104 -4.41 13.64 6.24
C THR A 104 -3.07 14.23 6.68
N ARG A 105 -2.28 13.45 7.44
CA ARG A 105 -0.90 13.75 7.85
C ARG A 105 -0.10 12.45 7.94
N LEU A 106 1.21 12.55 7.79
CA LEU A 106 2.14 11.47 8.12
C LEU A 106 3.05 11.88 9.30
N ILE A 107 3.24 10.95 10.21
CA ILE A 107 4.22 11.03 11.29
C ILE A 107 5.60 10.80 10.67
N TRP A 108 6.52 11.73 10.94
CA TRP A 108 7.86 11.80 10.32
C TRP A 108 7.84 11.78 8.78
N GLY A 109 6.73 12.18 8.16
CA GLY A 109 6.57 12.15 6.71
C GLY A 109 6.39 10.76 6.10
N GLU A 110 6.35 9.67 6.90
CA GLU A 110 6.35 8.28 6.42
C GLU A 110 5.10 7.49 6.78
N LEU A 111 4.66 7.57 8.04
CA LEU A 111 3.67 6.65 8.61
C LEU A 111 2.35 7.36 8.90
N CYS A 112 1.21 6.72 8.67
CA CYS A 112 -0.06 7.26 9.17
C CYS A 112 -0.10 7.18 10.71
N PRO A 113 -0.91 8.02 11.37
CA PRO A 113 -1.06 8.01 12.83
C PRO A 113 -1.39 6.63 13.39
N SER A 114 -2.22 5.84 12.69
CA SER A 114 -2.57 4.47 13.12
C SER A 114 -1.36 3.53 13.13
N CYS A 115 -0.54 3.53 12.09
CA CYS A 115 0.69 2.71 12.03
C CYS A 115 1.72 3.15 13.08
N SER A 116 1.89 4.46 13.25
CA SER A 116 2.79 5.01 14.27
C SER A 116 2.32 4.67 15.70
N ASN A 117 1.02 4.77 15.97
CA ASN A 117 0.48 4.44 17.29
C ASN A 117 0.65 2.97 17.61
N ARG A 118 0.36 2.07 16.66
CA ARG A 118 0.58 0.62 16.84
C ARG A 118 2.04 0.28 17.17
N GLU A 119 2.99 1.01 16.58
CA GLU A 119 4.40 0.85 16.89
C GLU A 119 4.75 1.32 18.32
N VAL A 120 4.18 2.43 18.76
CA VAL A 120 4.33 2.91 20.14
C VAL A 120 3.68 1.93 21.13
N GLU A 121 2.49 1.41 20.83
CA GLU A 121 1.80 0.40 21.63
C GLU A 121 2.65 -0.86 21.79
N TRP A 122 3.25 -1.36 20.69
CA TRP A 122 4.16 -2.49 20.74
C TRP A 122 5.38 -2.23 21.62
N ARG A 123 6.03 -1.07 21.47
CA ARG A 123 7.18 -0.69 22.30
C ARG A 123 6.82 -0.56 23.78
N ARG A 124 5.58 -0.14 24.09
CA ARG A 124 5.06 -0.05 25.45
C ARG A 124 4.59 -1.40 26.01
N GLY A 125 4.42 -2.42 25.16
CA GLY A 125 3.84 -3.71 25.54
C GLY A 125 2.33 -3.68 25.79
N ALA A 126 1.65 -2.56 25.50
CA ALA A 126 0.23 -2.38 25.79
C ALA A 126 -0.46 -1.53 24.70
N ASN A 127 -1.60 -2.01 24.22
CA ASN A 127 -2.49 -1.27 23.32
C ASN A 127 -3.34 -0.25 24.10
N GLY A 128 -4.18 0.51 23.38
CA GLY A 128 -5.10 1.48 24.00
C GLY A 128 -6.12 0.91 25.02
N ARG A 129 -6.20 -0.42 25.19
CA ARG A 129 -7.01 -1.12 26.20
C ARG A 129 -6.18 -1.76 27.31
N GLY A 130 -4.86 -1.52 27.35
CA GLY A 130 -3.95 -2.09 28.34
C GLY A 130 -3.54 -3.54 28.07
N THR A 131 -3.89 -4.13 26.93
CA THR A 131 -3.53 -5.52 26.60
C THR A 131 -2.38 -5.59 25.60
N ALA A 132 -1.65 -6.71 25.59
CA ALA A 132 -0.52 -6.90 24.69
C ALA A 132 -0.97 -6.85 23.20
N PRO A 133 -0.28 -6.09 22.34
CA PRO A 133 -0.63 -5.99 20.91
C PRO A 133 -0.20 -7.24 20.11
N ILE A 134 -1.03 -8.27 20.12
CA ILE A 134 -0.75 -9.58 19.51
C ILE A 134 -0.63 -9.59 17.96
N LEU A 135 -1.28 -8.65 17.26
CA LEU A 135 -1.28 -8.60 15.78
C LEU A 135 -0.16 -7.73 15.21
N TYR A 136 0.66 -7.12 16.08
CA TYR A 136 1.73 -6.25 15.61
C TYR A 136 2.92 -7.07 15.10
N LYS A 137 3.35 -6.80 13.87
CA LYS A 137 4.59 -7.35 13.32
C LYS A 137 5.76 -6.46 13.74
N PRO A 138 6.77 -6.98 14.47
CA PRO A 138 7.96 -6.22 14.85
C PRO A 138 8.68 -5.64 13.63
N ILE A 139 9.29 -4.46 13.82
CA ILE A 139 10.21 -3.91 12.83
C ILE A 139 11.46 -4.77 12.81
N ARG A 140 11.88 -5.17 11.62
CA ARG A 140 13.16 -5.86 11.40
C ARG A 140 13.99 -5.12 10.37
N LEU A 141 15.27 -5.45 10.31
CA LEU A 141 16.17 -4.99 9.25
C LEU A 141 15.99 -5.88 8.03
N TRP A 142 15.87 -5.23 6.87
CA TRP A 142 15.72 -5.87 5.58
C TRP A 142 16.88 -5.47 4.69
N ARG A 143 17.52 -6.45 4.07
CA ARG A 143 18.52 -6.22 3.02
C ARG A 143 17.81 -5.80 1.74
N VAL A 144 18.09 -4.59 1.28
CA VAL A 144 17.54 -4.00 0.04
C VAL A 144 18.67 -3.83 -0.96
N GLY A 145 18.44 -4.29 -2.19
CA GLY A 145 19.35 -4.04 -3.30
C GLY A 145 19.21 -2.59 -3.75
N VAL A 146 20.32 -1.83 -3.68
CA VAL A 146 20.36 -0.40 -4.00
C VAL A 146 21.45 -0.03 -5.00
N VAL A 147 21.22 1.06 -5.73
CA VAL A 147 22.21 1.82 -6.47
C VAL A 147 22.23 3.22 -5.87
N ASP A 148 23.40 3.67 -5.42
CA ASP A 148 23.56 5.01 -4.86
C ASP A 148 23.64 6.10 -5.93
N ARG A 149 23.85 7.35 -5.49
CA ARG A 149 23.92 8.52 -6.37
C ARG A 149 25.15 8.52 -7.28
N ASP A 150 26.21 7.84 -6.87
CA ASP A 150 27.45 7.69 -7.64
C ASP A 150 27.39 6.50 -8.60
N GLY A 151 26.23 5.80 -8.66
CA GLY A 151 26.02 4.64 -9.52
C GLY A 151 26.57 3.34 -8.94
N ARG A 152 27.04 3.32 -7.69
CA ARG A 152 27.58 2.10 -7.08
C ARG A 152 26.43 1.19 -6.68
N VAL A 153 26.43 0.00 -7.28
CA VAL A 153 25.52 -1.09 -6.96
C VAL A 153 25.94 -1.71 -5.62
N GLY A 154 24.98 -2.09 -4.80
CA GLY A 154 25.23 -2.84 -3.58
C GLY A 154 23.96 -3.15 -2.81
N TRP A 155 24.11 -3.41 -1.51
CA TRP A 155 23.02 -3.71 -0.60
C TRP A 155 23.13 -2.87 0.66
N GLN A 156 21.99 -2.51 1.24
CA GLN A 156 21.90 -1.79 2.52
C GLN A 156 20.74 -2.32 3.35
N LYS A 157 20.82 -2.13 4.67
CA LYS A 157 19.76 -2.52 5.60
C LYS A 157 18.79 -1.37 5.82
N PHE A 158 17.51 -1.59 5.56
CA PHE A 158 16.44 -0.67 5.90
C PHE A 158 15.48 -1.32 6.89
N SER A 159 15.05 -0.56 7.88
CA SER A 159 14.07 -1.04 8.84
C SER A 159 12.67 -1.07 8.22
N GLY A 160 11.84 -2.05 8.56
CA GLY A 160 10.44 -2.10 8.13
C GLY A 160 9.68 -3.27 8.76
N GLN A 161 8.36 -3.21 8.81
CA GLN A 161 7.52 -4.36 9.20
C GLN A 161 7.38 -5.40 8.08
N ASN A 162 7.42 -4.94 6.84
CA ASN A 162 7.38 -5.74 5.63
C ASN A 162 8.48 -5.26 4.67
N PHE A 163 8.72 -6.02 3.61
CA PHE A 163 9.79 -5.71 2.67
C PHE A 163 9.49 -4.43 1.88
N GLY A 164 8.23 -4.20 1.52
CA GLY A 164 7.80 -2.98 0.84
C GLY A 164 8.12 -1.71 1.63
N GLU A 165 7.91 -1.70 2.95
CA GLU A 165 8.27 -0.57 3.83
C GLU A 165 9.77 -0.28 3.75
N ALA A 166 10.61 -1.32 3.73
CA ALA A 166 12.06 -1.18 3.57
C ALA A 166 12.43 -0.64 2.18
N LEU A 167 11.80 -1.14 1.10
CA LEU A 167 11.99 -0.62 -0.26
C LEU A 167 11.62 0.87 -0.34
N ALA A 168 10.48 1.25 0.24
CA ALA A 168 10.00 2.63 0.22
C ALA A 168 10.95 3.57 0.98
N ARG A 169 11.56 3.11 2.08
CA ARG A 169 12.59 3.86 2.80
C ARG A 169 13.89 3.98 2.01
N ALA A 170 14.32 2.94 1.31
CA ALA A 170 15.48 3.01 0.43
C ALA A 170 15.28 4.07 -0.66
N VAL A 171 14.14 4.05 -1.34
CA VAL A 171 13.78 5.05 -2.35
C VAL A 171 13.74 6.47 -1.75
N ARG A 172 13.14 6.65 -0.58
CA ARG A 172 13.07 7.96 0.10
C ARG A 172 14.44 8.49 0.55
N ALA A 173 15.36 7.60 0.90
CA ALA A 173 16.75 7.95 1.19
C ALA A 173 17.53 8.38 -0.07
N GLY A 174 16.94 8.23 -1.26
CA GLY A 174 17.50 8.67 -2.53
C GLY A 174 18.23 7.58 -3.30
N TYR A 175 18.06 6.31 -2.93
CA TYR A 175 18.59 5.18 -3.66
C TYR A 175 17.67 4.78 -4.82
N ARG A 176 18.27 4.24 -5.89
CA ARG A 176 17.54 3.43 -6.86
C ARG A 176 17.59 1.97 -6.46
N LEU A 177 16.60 1.20 -6.86
CA LEU A 177 16.44 -0.21 -6.57
C LEU A 177 17.15 -1.06 -7.63
N GLN A 178 17.79 -2.16 -7.21
CA GLN A 178 18.35 -3.19 -8.09
C GLN A 178 17.84 -4.58 -7.67
N GLY A 179 17.68 -5.49 -8.62
CA GLY A 179 17.07 -6.82 -8.40
C GLY A 179 18.07 -7.97 -8.39
N ASP A 180 19.35 -7.67 -8.51
CA ASP A 180 20.43 -8.65 -8.61
C ASP A 180 20.63 -9.36 -7.27
N ARG A 181 21.01 -10.63 -7.37
CA ARG A 181 21.38 -11.43 -6.21
C ARG A 181 22.87 -11.24 -5.91
N PRO A 182 23.28 -11.38 -4.64
CA PRO A 182 24.70 -11.39 -4.27
C PRO A 182 25.53 -12.48 -4.94
N GLY A 183 24.89 -13.61 -5.26
CA GLY A 183 25.47 -14.77 -5.91
C GLY A 183 24.40 -15.80 -6.22
N GLU A 184 24.80 -16.98 -6.68
CA GLU A 184 23.90 -18.07 -7.04
C GLU A 184 23.50 -18.89 -5.80
N PRO A 185 22.19 -19.04 -5.50
CA PRO A 185 21.72 -19.90 -4.42
C PRO A 185 22.03 -21.37 -4.71
N THR A 186 22.87 -21.99 -3.90
CA THR A 186 23.25 -23.40 -4.04
C THR A 186 22.91 -24.18 -2.77
N TRP A 187 22.34 -25.38 -2.92
CA TRP A 187 22.09 -26.27 -1.80
C TRP A 187 23.40 -26.92 -1.32
N ASN A 188 23.76 -26.71 -0.05
CA ASN A 188 24.86 -27.39 0.60
C ASN A 188 24.32 -28.57 1.42
N ALA A 189 24.43 -29.78 0.86
CA ALA A 189 23.91 -30.99 1.49
C ALA A 189 24.59 -31.33 2.83
N GLY A 190 25.90 -31.13 2.94
CA GLY A 190 26.63 -31.41 4.18
C GLY A 190 26.25 -30.48 5.34
N ALA A 191 25.82 -29.26 5.01
CA ALA A 191 25.40 -28.26 5.99
C ALA A 191 23.87 -28.15 6.14
N GLY A 192 23.09 -28.86 5.31
CA GLY A 192 21.63 -28.86 5.34
C GLY A 192 20.99 -27.48 5.08
N ARG A 193 21.61 -26.62 4.27
CA ARG A 193 21.14 -25.25 4.01
C ARG A 193 21.50 -24.74 2.63
N PHE A 194 20.79 -23.69 2.17
CA PHE A 194 21.19 -22.90 1.01
C PHE A 194 22.28 -21.89 1.37
N GLU A 195 23.24 -21.70 0.45
CA GLU A 195 24.33 -20.72 0.55
C GLU A 195 24.43 -19.97 -0.77
N TYR A 196 24.80 -18.68 -0.73
CA TYR A 196 25.20 -17.99 -1.96
C TYR A 196 26.61 -18.43 -2.35
N ARG A 197 26.79 -18.68 -3.65
CA ARG A 197 28.11 -18.94 -4.25
C ARG A 197 28.41 -17.94 -5.36
N ASP A 198 29.67 -17.59 -5.52
CA ASP A 198 30.13 -16.85 -6.69
C ASP A 198 30.28 -17.76 -7.91
N ASP A 199 30.68 -17.18 -9.03
CA ASP A 199 30.89 -17.91 -10.30
C ASP A 199 31.99 -18.98 -10.21
N ALA A 200 32.91 -18.86 -9.25
CA ALA A 200 33.95 -19.85 -8.96
C ALA A 200 33.49 -20.93 -7.96
N GLY A 201 32.24 -20.87 -7.49
CA GLY A 201 31.67 -21.81 -6.54
C GLY A 201 32.08 -21.57 -5.08
N ARG A 202 32.74 -20.45 -4.76
CA ARG A 202 33.15 -20.09 -3.39
C ARG A 202 31.96 -19.56 -2.60
N VAL A 203 31.94 -19.81 -1.29
CA VAL A 203 30.84 -19.38 -0.41
C VAL A 203 30.95 -17.88 -0.16
N LEU A 204 29.81 -17.17 -0.18
CA LEU A 204 29.78 -15.74 0.17
C LEU A 204 29.52 -15.52 1.66
N LEU A 205 30.30 -14.64 2.28
CA LEU A 205 30.02 -14.04 3.59
C LEU A 205 29.30 -12.71 3.43
N GLU A 206 28.38 -12.40 4.33
CA GLU A 206 27.75 -11.07 4.42
C GLU A 206 28.51 -10.22 5.44
N LEU A 207 29.13 -9.13 4.98
CA LEU A 207 29.88 -8.20 5.84
C LEU A 207 29.22 -6.82 5.79
N GLU A 208 29.15 -6.15 6.94
CA GLU A 208 28.67 -4.77 7.01
C GLU A 208 29.86 -3.81 7.15
N VAL A 209 30.05 -2.94 6.17
CA VAL A 209 31.14 -1.97 6.08
C VAL A 209 30.54 -0.59 5.81
N ASP A 210 30.73 0.36 6.73
CA ASP A 210 30.22 1.73 6.64
C ASP A 210 28.70 1.81 6.32
N GLY A 211 27.91 0.91 6.91
CA GLY A 211 26.45 0.84 6.71
C GLY A 211 26.03 0.23 5.36
N ARG A 212 26.98 -0.25 4.54
CA ARG A 212 26.73 -1.06 3.35
C ARG A 212 26.96 -2.52 3.65
N ILE A 213 26.28 -3.35 2.89
CA ILE A 213 26.48 -4.79 2.91
C ILE A 213 27.34 -5.17 1.71
N GLU A 214 28.46 -5.82 2.00
CA GLU A 214 29.36 -6.40 1.01
C GLU A 214 29.30 -7.93 1.09
N PHE A 215 29.50 -8.57 -0.06
CA PHE A 215 29.56 -10.01 -0.17
C PHE A 215 30.97 -10.42 -0.57
N VAL A 216 31.63 -11.15 0.31
CA VAL A 216 33.03 -11.57 0.12
C VAL A 216 33.07 -13.07 -0.07
N ALA A 217 33.63 -13.49 -1.20
CA ALA A 217 33.85 -14.90 -1.50
C ALA A 217 35.01 -15.46 -0.67
N VAL A 218 34.78 -16.61 -0.05
CA VAL A 218 35.80 -17.36 0.71
C VAL A 218 35.87 -18.81 0.23
N ASP A 219 37.08 -19.35 0.15
CA ASP A 219 37.29 -20.75 -0.25
C ASP A 219 36.79 -21.72 0.82
N HIS A 220 36.91 -21.33 2.10
CA HIS A 220 36.45 -22.10 3.25
C HIS A 220 35.99 -21.16 4.36
N LEU A 221 34.96 -21.58 5.10
CA LEU A 221 34.50 -20.89 6.28
C LEU A 221 35.44 -21.18 7.45
N ARG A 222 35.85 -20.13 8.16
CA ARG A 222 36.56 -20.28 9.44
C ARG A 222 35.59 -20.58 10.57
N VAL A 223 36.12 -21.07 11.68
CA VAL A 223 35.33 -21.34 12.89
C VAL A 223 34.62 -20.05 13.33
N GLY A 224 33.29 -20.11 13.44
CA GLY A 224 32.45 -18.98 13.83
C GLY A 224 31.96 -18.10 12.67
N GLU A 225 32.49 -18.27 11.46
CA GLU A 225 31.95 -17.58 10.28
C GLU A 225 30.64 -18.21 9.84
N VAL A 226 29.66 -17.35 9.52
CA VAL A 226 28.34 -17.77 9.05
C VAL A 226 28.18 -17.31 7.61
N PRO A 227 27.84 -18.21 6.67
CA PRO A 227 27.54 -17.84 5.29
C PRO A 227 26.46 -16.76 5.20
N ALA A 228 26.54 -15.96 4.15
CA ALA A 228 25.48 -15.05 3.77
C ALA A 228 24.14 -15.80 3.67
N SER A 229 23.12 -15.29 4.36
CA SER A 229 21.79 -15.89 4.32
C SER A 229 21.17 -15.69 2.93
N VAL A 230 20.76 -16.80 2.32
CA VAL A 230 20.00 -16.79 1.07
C VAL A 230 18.61 -16.25 1.33
N THR A 231 18.24 -15.17 0.63
CA THR A 231 16.90 -14.58 0.70
C THR A 231 16.26 -14.56 -0.68
N MET A 232 14.94 -14.43 -0.72
CA MET A 232 14.24 -14.11 -1.95
C MET A 232 14.85 -12.85 -2.59
N PRO A 233 15.04 -12.84 -3.92
CA PRO A 233 15.53 -11.66 -4.62
C PRO A 233 14.52 -10.52 -4.51
N GLN A 234 15.03 -9.30 -4.60
CA GLN A 234 14.20 -8.13 -4.74
C GLN A 234 13.55 -8.14 -6.13
N MET A 235 12.22 -8.30 -6.15
CA MET A 235 11.48 -8.35 -7.40
C MET A 235 11.24 -6.93 -7.92
N LEU A 236 11.77 -6.66 -9.12
CA LEU A 236 11.48 -5.46 -9.90
C LEU A 236 10.62 -5.83 -11.09
N VAL A 237 9.42 -5.27 -11.14
CA VAL A 237 8.44 -5.54 -12.21
C VAL A 237 7.80 -4.24 -12.68
N THR A 238 7.19 -4.28 -13.86
CA THR A 238 6.29 -3.23 -14.34
C THR A 238 4.94 -3.33 -13.63
N PRO A 239 4.12 -2.26 -13.59
CA PRO A 239 2.76 -2.35 -13.04
C PRO A 239 1.91 -3.43 -13.71
N GLU A 240 2.03 -3.60 -15.03
CA GLU A 240 1.28 -4.59 -15.80
C GLU A 240 1.63 -6.01 -15.37
N GLU A 241 2.92 -6.33 -15.30
CA GLU A 241 3.39 -7.63 -14.79
C GLU A 241 2.97 -7.85 -13.33
N ALA A 242 3.02 -6.82 -12.48
CA ALA A 242 2.57 -6.95 -11.10
C ALA A 242 1.07 -7.29 -11.02
N ALA A 243 0.24 -6.70 -11.88
CA ALA A 243 -1.19 -6.99 -11.92
C ALA A 243 -1.48 -8.45 -12.30
N GLU A 244 -0.63 -9.07 -13.13
CA GLU A 244 -0.73 -10.47 -13.52
C GLU A 244 -0.14 -11.44 -12.47
N LEU A 245 0.97 -11.06 -11.83
CA LEU A 245 1.71 -11.93 -10.91
C LEU A 245 1.10 -11.97 -9.51
N LEU A 246 0.61 -10.85 -9.00
CA LEU A 246 0.08 -10.76 -7.63
C LEU A 246 -1.07 -11.73 -7.35
N PRO A 247 -2.05 -11.97 -8.25
CA PRO A 247 -3.07 -12.99 -8.04
C PRO A 247 -2.54 -14.43 -7.96
N VAL A 248 -1.35 -14.69 -8.54
CA VAL A 248 -0.70 -16.02 -8.51
C VAL A 248 0.16 -16.18 -7.27
N TRP A 249 0.78 -15.10 -6.80
CA TRP A 249 1.75 -15.14 -5.69
C TRP A 249 1.14 -14.94 -4.31
N LEU A 250 0.05 -14.18 -4.23
CA LEU A 250 -0.62 -13.92 -2.98
C LEU A 250 -1.66 -15.01 -2.70
N SER A 251 -1.76 -15.41 -1.43
CA SER A 251 -2.92 -16.16 -0.98
C SER A 251 -4.21 -15.36 -1.15
N ASP A 252 -5.37 -16.02 -1.20
CA ASP A 252 -6.67 -15.35 -1.27
C ASP A 252 -6.84 -14.32 -0.14
N GLU A 253 -6.37 -14.63 1.08
CA GLU A 253 -6.42 -13.70 2.22
C GLU A 253 -5.55 -12.45 2.02
N GLU A 254 -4.36 -12.61 1.43
CA GLU A 254 -3.45 -11.49 1.10
C GLU A 254 -3.97 -10.67 -0.08
N LEU A 255 -4.63 -11.31 -1.04
CA LEU A 255 -5.24 -10.64 -2.18
C LEU A 255 -6.53 -9.90 -1.77
N ASP A 256 -7.28 -10.41 -0.80
CA ASP A 256 -8.43 -9.73 -0.18
C ASP A 256 -8.01 -8.50 0.64
N GLN A 257 -6.79 -8.55 1.17
CA GLN A 257 -6.15 -7.42 1.79
C GLN A 257 -5.78 -6.29 0.80
N VAL A 258 -5.75 -6.57 -0.51
CA VAL A 258 -5.68 -5.56 -1.58
C VAL A 258 -7.10 -5.10 -1.88
N GLY A 259 -7.56 -4.10 -1.13
CA GLY A 259 -8.89 -3.51 -1.28
C GLY A 259 -9.01 -2.54 -2.47
N THR A 260 -10.04 -1.69 -2.44
CA THR A 260 -10.28 -0.68 -3.49
C THR A 260 -9.34 0.52 -3.41
N ASP A 261 -8.75 0.73 -2.24
CA ASP A 261 -7.71 1.74 -2.03
C ASP A 261 -6.34 1.23 -2.46
N TRP A 262 -5.50 2.14 -2.95
CA TRP A 262 -4.11 1.84 -3.26
C TRP A 262 -3.37 1.38 -2.01
N ARG A 263 -2.77 0.20 -2.09
CA ARG A 263 -1.94 -0.40 -1.04
C ARG A 263 -0.57 -0.72 -1.60
N GLN A 264 0.47 -0.46 -0.81
CA GLN A 264 1.83 -0.79 -1.21
C GLN A 264 2.02 -2.31 -1.15
N VAL A 265 2.67 -2.86 -2.17
CA VAL A 265 3.06 -4.27 -2.23
C VAL A 265 4.59 -4.40 -2.13
N ASP A 266 5.08 -5.61 -1.88
CA ASP A 266 6.50 -5.89 -1.68
C ASP A 266 7.28 -5.98 -3.01
N LEU A 267 6.96 -5.10 -3.97
CA LEU A 267 7.53 -5.05 -5.32
C LEU A 267 8.08 -3.67 -5.66
N GLY A 268 9.28 -3.63 -6.26
CA GLY A 268 9.86 -2.41 -6.82
C GLY A 268 9.46 -2.19 -8.28
N CYS A 269 9.48 -0.94 -8.74
CA CYS A 269 9.22 -0.60 -10.14
C CYS A 269 10.47 -0.82 -10.99
N ARG A 270 10.38 -1.72 -11.98
CA ARG A 270 11.48 -1.99 -12.93
C ARG A 270 11.81 -0.78 -13.79
N SER A 271 10.79 -0.02 -14.22
CA SER A 271 10.94 1.06 -15.19
C SER A 271 11.75 2.24 -14.66
N CYS A 272 11.39 2.78 -13.48
CA CYS A 272 12.11 3.91 -12.91
C CYS A 272 13.20 3.52 -11.92
N ARG A 273 13.10 2.32 -11.30
CA ARG A 273 13.91 1.88 -10.15
C ARG A 273 13.88 2.83 -8.96
N ALA A 274 13.07 3.89 -8.99
CA ALA A 274 12.98 4.94 -7.98
C ALA A 274 11.59 4.97 -7.34
N GLY A 275 10.85 3.87 -7.44
CA GLY A 275 9.51 3.73 -6.90
C GLY A 275 9.20 2.29 -6.52
N VAL A 276 8.36 2.14 -5.51
CA VAL A 276 7.66 0.90 -5.16
C VAL A 276 6.29 0.84 -5.83
N LEU A 277 5.78 -0.37 -6.00
CA LEU A 277 4.46 -0.58 -6.60
C LEU A 277 3.35 -0.53 -5.56
N HIS A 278 2.21 -0.01 -6.00
CA HIS A 278 0.96 -0.06 -5.27
C HIS A 278 -0.05 -0.85 -6.09
N ALA A 279 -0.89 -1.65 -5.42
CA ALA A 279 -1.98 -2.39 -6.02
C ALA A 279 -3.33 -1.97 -5.42
N ARG A 280 -4.40 -2.10 -6.19
CA ARG A 280 -5.79 -2.00 -5.74
C ARG A 280 -6.68 -2.93 -6.57
N ARG A 281 -7.84 -3.32 -6.05
CA ARG A 281 -8.89 -3.98 -6.82
C ARG A 281 -9.92 -2.97 -7.30
N ARG A 282 -10.28 -3.01 -8.59
CA ARG A 282 -11.34 -2.19 -9.17
C ARG A 282 -12.12 -2.99 -10.20
N GLY A 283 -13.45 -3.05 -10.08
CA GLY A 283 -14.29 -3.80 -11.02
C GLY A 283 -13.92 -5.29 -11.13
N GLY A 284 -13.42 -5.90 -10.06
CA GLY A 284 -12.94 -7.29 -10.05
C GLY A 284 -11.52 -7.49 -10.58
N ALA A 285 -10.95 -6.50 -11.27
CA ALA A 285 -9.57 -6.53 -11.76
C ALA A 285 -8.58 -5.99 -10.72
N LEU A 286 -7.35 -6.48 -10.76
CA LEU A 286 -6.22 -5.93 -10.02
C LEU A 286 -5.55 -4.85 -10.88
N GLU A 287 -5.42 -3.65 -10.33
CA GLU A 287 -4.69 -2.55 -10.95
C GLU A 287 -3.42 -2.27 -10.14
N CYS A 288 -2.29 -2.05 -10.81
CA CYS A 288 -1.05 -1.63 -10.18
C CYS A 288 -0.59 -0.26 -10.70
N ARG A 289 0.22 0.45 -9.91
CA ARG A 289 0.88 1.70 -10.33
C ARG A 289 2.21 1.92 -9.62
N CYS A 290 3.05 2.76 -10.19
CA CYS A 290 4.29 3.19 -9.54
C CYS A 290 4.08 4.37 -8.58
N SER A 291 4.70 4.31 -7.39
CA SER A 291 4.75 5.44 -6.44
C SER A 291 5.45 6.70 -6.97
N ALA A 292 6.38 6.55 -7.93
CA ALA A 292 7.05 7.65 -8.61
C ALA A 292 6.26 8.19 -9.82
N ALA A 293 5.07 7.63 -10.11
CA ALA A 293 4.22 8.02 -11.24
C ALA A 293 4.92 7.98 -12.62
N CYS A 294 5.87 7.06 -12.80
CA CYS A 294 6.52 6.83 -14.10
C CYS A 294 5.71 5.96 -15.06
N CYS A 295 4.76 5.20 -14.50
CA CYS A 295 3.89 4.23 -15.17
C CYS A 295 2.53 4.30 -14.47
#